data_AF-A0ABD1K8B4-F1
#
_entry.id   AF-A0ABD1K8B4-F1
#
_cell.length_a   1.000
_cell.length_b   1.000
_cell.length_c   1.000
_cell.angle_alpha   90.00
_cell.angle_beta   90.00
_cell.angle_gamma   90.00
#
_symmetry.space_group_name_H-M   'P 1'
#
loop_
_entity.id
_entity.type
_entity.pdbx_description
1 polymer ?
#
loop_
_entity_poly.entity_id
_entity_poly.type
_entity_poly.pdbx_seq_one_letter_code
_entity_poly.pdbx_strand_id
1 'polypeptide(L)'
;MLPSEGEQQQAVISPSKTKIIRDECLKIVGPSRKKLVSLETQRIAGILDECIQKVEMISLLPAVISHQGLRSAGCDTGLSEMLDNQCMAGKRYESLTNINESQEGQISLVKEKADAAHAVHCCLQDMFRKIQACPTVRTALSSTGGMEVDGDEGPRGLAKGLCDLRSVLLERLLTTPVEERERMCRMQEMSQRYHSNLELVATLEAEVAAATQDKDEEVWDRKNLTIRHLKNSLHQMEKISEDFVVRTRQEAEKQNQSDQKASDGRQQRMQQEVNLLRMQLSNLITENREVEMGLRKRKYKVETEIENWIQKYDADMGEKQGELEEMEQVFEEEKEELRELEEHYGVLEEEYLQVMEERRLALERQEEEERAREVMGRAAIIIQAYWRGFCVRKAMKAKAKSKGGKKGKGKKGK
;
A
#
# COMPACT_ATOMS: atom_id res chain seq x y z
N MET A 1 12.28 -17.71 25.66
CA MET A 1 13.50 -17.00 26.10
C MET A 1 13.61 -17.22 27.60
N LEU A 2 14.75 -17.71 28.09
CA LEU A 2 15.06 -17.85 29.51
C LEU A 2 16.27 -16.94 29.77
N PRO A 3 16.24 -16.05 30.78
CA PRO A 3 17.45 -15.40 31.25
C PRO A 3 18.26 -16.43 32.04
N SER A 4 19.46 -16.71 31.57
CA SER A 4 20.47 -17.43 32.34
C SER A 4 21.59 -16.44 32.64
N GLU A 5 21.58 -15.90 33.84
CA GLU A 5 22.72 -15.21 34.43
C GLU A 5 22.96 -15.85 35.80
N GLY A 6 23.93 -16.75 35.85
CA GLY A 6 24.40 -17.30 37.11
C GLY A 6 25.25 -16.23 37.81
N GLU A 7 24.78 -15.75 38.95
CA GLU A 7 25.57 -14.88 39.82
C GLU A 7 26.85 -15.62 40.28
N GLN A 8 27.94 -15.44 39.54
CA GLN A 8 29.27 -15.75 40.06
C GLN A 8 29.59 -14.75 41.16
N GLN A 9 29.28 -15.13 42.41
CA GLN A 9 29.65 -14.38 43.60
C GLN A 9 31.18 -14.40 43.74
N GLN A 10 31.83 -13.44 43.07
CA GLN A 10 33.24 -13.13 43.30
C GLN A 10 33.42 -12.82 44.79
N ALA A 11 34.16 -13.69 45.48
CA ALA A 11 34.58 -13.47 46.85
C ALA A 11 35.62 -12.33 46.89
N VAL A 12 35.16 -11.09 46.80
CA VAL A 12 35.99 -9.88 46.89
C VAL A 12 36.56 -9.79 48.30
N ILE A 13 37.75 -10.37 48.50
CA ILE A 13 38.51 -10.19 49.74
C ILE A 13 38.88 -8.72 49.84
N SER A 14 38.27 -8.03 50.80
CA SER A 14 38.40 -6.58 50.95
C SER A 14 39.86 -6.16 51.20
N PRO A 15 40.33 -5.06 50.59
CA PRO A 15 41.74 -4.65 50.63
C PRO A 15 42.26 -4.31 52.04
N SER A 16 41.35 -4.10 53.00
CA SER A 16 41.69 -3.98 54.42
C SER A 16 42.18 -5.31 55.03
N LYS A 17 41.55 -6.45 54.70
CA LYS A 17 41.99 -7.77 55.18
C LYS A 17 43.37 -8.13 54.61
N THR A 18 43.61 -7.84 53.33
CA THR A 18 44.91 -8.10 52.69
C THR A 18 46.04 -7.26 53.30
N LYS A 19 45.77 -6.00 53.69
CA LYS A 19 46.74 -5.18 54.43
C LYS A 19 47.04 -5.74 55.83
N ILE A 20 46.01 -6.14 56.58
CA ILE A 20 46.17 -6.68 57.94
C ILE A 20 47.02 -7.96 57.92
N ILE A 21 46.73 -8.90 57.01
CA ILE A 21 47.49 -10.15 56.85
C ILE A 21 48.96 -9.85 56.47
N ARG A 22 49.20 -8.84 55.61
CA ARG A 22 50.56 -8.42 55.21
C ARG A 22 51.35 -7.86 56.39
N ASP A 23 50.74 -7.01 57.20
CA ASP A 23 51.37 -6.45 58.42
C ASP A 23 51.62 -7.52 59.49
N GLU A 24 50.75 -8.53 59.63
CA GLU A 24 51.00 -9.67 60.53
C GLU A 24 52.15 -10.55 60.05
N CYS A 25 52.19 -10.90 58.75
CA CYS A 25 53.31 -11.64 58.17
C CYS A 25 54.65 -10.91 58.33
N LEU A 26 54.67 -9.57 58.20
CA LEU A 26 55.88 -8.77 58.41
C LEU A 26 56.29 -8.68 59.89
N LYS A 27 55.34 -8.63 60.82
CA LYS A 27 55.62 -8.67 62.28
C LYS A 27 56.27 -9.99 62.72
N ILE A 28 55.96 -11.11 62.08
CA ILE A 28 56.59 -12.43 62.35
C ILE A 28 58.09 -12.45 62.02
N VAL A 29 58.58 -11.49 61.23
CA VAL A 29 60.00 -11.34 60.84
C VAL A 29 60.73 -10.26 61.65
N GLY A 30 60.07 -9.51 62.53
CA GLY A 30 60.73 -8.53 63.41
C GLY A 30 61.58 -9.17 64.53
N PRO A 31 62.52 -8.45 65.17
CA PRO A 31 63.24 -8.99 66.33
C PRO A 31 62.32 -9.00 67.57
N SER A 32 62.22 -10.14 68.26
CA SER A 32 61.36 -10.28 69.45
C SER A 32 61.82 -9.40 70.62
N ARG A 33 63.13 -9.11 70.68
CA ARG A 33 63.76 -8.29 71.71
C ARG A 33 63.77 -6.81 71.29
N LYS A 34 63.43 -5.93 72.24
CA LYS A 34 63.45 -4.46 72.06
C LYS A 34 64.58 -3.76 72.83
N LYS A 35 65.45 -4.51 73.50
CA LYS A 35 66.57 -3.99 74.32
C LYS A 35 67.80 -4.88 74.17
N LEU A 36 68.98 -4.25 74.11
CA LEU A 36 70.28 -4.92 74.13
C LEU A 36 70.59 -5.38 75.55
N VAL A 37 70.86 -6.69 75.73
CA VAL A 37 71.07 -7.30 77.06
C VAL A 37 72.55 -7.57 77.36
N SER A 38 73.40 -7.74 76.34
CA SER A 38 74.85 -7.92 76.54
C SER A 38 75.55 -6.57 76.69
N LEU A 39 76.51 -6.49 77.61
CA LEU A 39 77.41 -5.35 77.75
C LEU A 39 78.24 -5.11 76.48
N GLU A 40 78.56 -6.17 75.73
CA GLU A 40 79.31 -6.06 74.47
C GLU A 40 78.45 -5.43 73.38
N THR A 41 77.18 -5.83 73.25
CA THR A 41 76.30 -5.26 72.23
C THR A 41 75.87 -3.83 72.59
N GLN A 42 75.70 -3.52 73.88
CA GLN A 42 75.56 -2.15 74.37
C GLN A 42 76.81 -1.30 74.09
N ARG A 43 78.02 -1.84 74.27
CA ARG A 43 79.28 -1.14 73.92
C ARG A 43 79.42 -0.90 72.42
N ILE A 44 79.08 -1.88 71.58
CA ILE A 44 79.13 -1.73 70.11
C ILE A 44 78.16 -0.63 69.66
N ALA A 45 76.93 -0.63 70.18
CA ALA A 45 75.97 0.44 69.92
C ALA A 45 76.45 1.79 70.48
N GLY A 46 77.04 1.82 71.67
CA GLY A 46 77.58 3.03 72.29
C GLY A 46 78.79 3.62 71.57
N ILE A 47 79.70 2.79 71.04
CA ILE A 47 80.81 3.23 70.18
C ILE A 47 80.27 3.85 68.90
N LEU A 48 79.23 3.26 68.30
CA LEU A 48 78.59 3.81 67.11
C LEU A 48 77.88 5.14 67.42
N ASP A 49 77.17 5.23 68.54
CA ASP A 49 76.54 6.48 69.03
C ASP A 49 77.60 7.57 69.28
N GLU A 50 78.75 7.22 69.86
CA GLU A 50 79.87 8.15 70.08
C GLU A 50 80.57 8.56 68.76
N CYS A 51 80.69 7.63 67.80
CA CYS A 51 81.19 7.92 66.46
C CYS A 51 80.25 8.84 65.68
N ILE A 52 78.93 8.60 65.74
CA ILE A 52 77.90 9.50 65.16
C ILE A 52 78.07 10.90 65.76
N GLN A 53 78.08 11.03 67.10
CA GLN A 53 78.27 12.32 67.78
C GLN A 53 79.58 13.03 67.40
N LYS A 54 80.68 12.29 67.25
CA LYS A 54 81.98 12.84 66.82
C LYS A 54 81.95 13.33 65.37
N VAL A 55 81.37 12.57 64.45
CA VAL A 55 81.24 12.96 63.04
C VAL A 55 80.26 14.12 62.87
N GLU A 56 79.15 14.13 63.61
CA GLU A 56 78.22 15.28 63.69
C GLU A 56 78.95 16.53 64.18
N MET A 57 79.72 16.46 65.28
CA MET A 57 80.53 17.58 65.77
C MET A 57 81.57 18.08 64.75
N ILE A 58 82.19 17.19 63.98
CA ILE A 58 83.14 17.56 62.91
C ILE A 58 82.40 18.26 61.76
N SER A 59 81.23 17.76 61.35
CA SER A 59 80.43 18.37 60.27
C SER A 59 79.91 19.78 60.59
N LEU A 60 79.85 20.15 61.87
CA LEU A 60 79.48 21.50 62.32
C LEU A 60 80.68 22.47 62.38
N LEU A 61 81.92 21.97 62.42
CA LEU A 61 83.13 22.79 62.63
C LEU A 61 83.30 23.95 61.61
N PRO A 62 83.08 23.77 60.29
CA PRO A 62 83.23 24.85 59.30
C PRO A 62 82.25 26.01 59.51
N ALA A 63 81.03 25.72 59.97
CA ALA A 63 80.03 26.73 60.29
C ALA A 63 80.42 27.57 61.52
N VAL A 64 81.10 26.98 62.52
CA VAL A 64 81.60 27.71 63.71
C VAL A 64 82.68 28.72 63.33
N ILE A 65 83.56 28.34 62.41
CA ILE A 65 84.67 29.19 61.96
C ILE A 65 84.14 30.36 61.10
N SER A 66 83.05 30.14 60.36
CA SER A 66 82.52 31.10 59.38
C SER A 66 81.53 32.12 59.97
N HIS A 67 80.81 31.80 61.05
CA HIS A 67 79.76 32.67 61.59
C HIS A 67 80.21 33.51 62.80
N GLN A 68 80.23 34.84 62.60
CA GLN A 68 80.66 35.81 63.63
C GLN A 68 79.73 35.85 64.87
N GLY A 69 78.46 35.44 64.74
CA GLY A 69 77.49 35.38 65.85
C GLY A 69 77.72 34.26 66.87
N LEU A 70 78.41 33.17 66.49
CA LEU A 70 78.81 32.12 67.44
C LEU A 70 79.96 32.57 68.34
N ARG A 71 80.74 33.57 67.90
CA ARG A 71 81.86 34.14 68.66
C ARG A 71 81.39 34.91 69.90
N SER A 72 80.25 35.61 69.80
CA SER A 72 79.63 36.32 70.93
C SER A 72 78.98 35.38 71.95
N ALA A 73 78.43 34.25 71.53
CA ALA A 73 77.87 33.25 72.44
C ALA A 73 78.96 32.49 73.25
N GLY A 74 80.20 32.48 72.75
CA GLY A 74 81.37 31.87 73.40
C GLY A 74 82.24 32.83 74.22
N CYS A 75 81.87 34.11 74.37
CA CYS A 75 82.69 35.13 75.04
C CYS A 75 83.06 34.75 76.49
N ASP A 76 82.14 34.18 77.26
CA ASP A 76 82.35 33.86 78.68
C ASP A 76 83.28 32.65 78.93
N THR A 77 83.73 31.95 77.87
CA THR A 77 84.47 30.68 78.00
C THR A 77 85.82 30.64 77.27
N GLY A 78 86.27 31.77 76.71
CA GLY A 78 87.55 31.87 75.97
C GLY A 78 87.52 31.21 74.59
N LEU A 79 86.34 30.80 74.10
CA LEU A 79 86.23 30.10 72.81
C LEU A 79 86.55 30.99 71.61
N SER A 80 86.26 32.30 71.66
CA SER A 80 86.69 33.21 70.58
C SER A 80 88.22 33.29 70.49
N GLU A 81 88.92 33.33 71.62
CA GLU A 81 90.39 33.39 71.66
C GLU A 81 91.01 32.08 71.13
N MET A 82 90.41 30.93 71.44
CA MET A 82 90.84 29.66 70.84
C MET A 82 90.49 29.53 69.35
N LEU A 83 89.37 30.10 68.89
CA LEU A 83 89.04 30.18 67.46
C LEU A 83 89.99 31.11 66.71
N ASP A 84 90.44 32.22 67.33
CA ASP A 84 91.50 33.07 66.77
C ASP A 84 92.85 32.34 66.74
N ASN A 85 93.24 31.68 67.83
CA ASN A 85 94.47 30.87 67.87
C ASN A 85 94.44 29.74 66.84
N GLN A 86 93.30 29.07 66.65
CA GLN A 86 93.11 28.07 65.60
C GLN A 86 93.16 28.70 64.20
N CYS A 87 92.53 29.85 63.97
CA CYS A 87 92.57 30.54 62.69
C CYS A 87 94.01 31.00 62.35
N MET A 88 94.76 31.45 63.35
CA MET A 88 96.16 31.84 63.20
C MET A 88 97.10 30.65 63.03
N ALA A 89 96.90 29.54 63.76
CA ALA A 89 97.64 28.30 63.56
C ALA A 89 97.34 27.70 62.18
N GLY A 90 96.06 27.69 61.78
CA GLY A 90 95.60 27.26 60.46
C GLY A 90 96.22 28.10 59.34
N LYS A 91 96.14 29.43 59.41
CA LYS A 91 96.79 30.33 58.43
C LYS A 91 98.31 30.19 58.39
N ARG A 92 98.97 29.94 59.52
CA ARG A 92 100.42 29.64 59.56
C ARG A 92 100.73 28.34 58.86
N TYR A 93 100.00 27.27 59.16
CA TYR A 93 100.15 25.97 58.50
C TYR A 93 99.85 26.07 56.99
N GLU A 94 98.78 26.78 56.61
CA GLU A 94 98.37 27.02 55.22
C GLU A 94 99.41 27.83 54.45
N SER A 95 99.98 28.86 55.07
CA SER A 95 101.11 29.62 54.50
C SER A 95 102.33 28.73 54.29
N LEU A 96 102.65 27.84 55.25
CA LEU A 96 103.75 26.89 55.15
C LEU A 96 103.48 25.74 54.16
N THR A 97 102.22 25.41 53.85
CA THR A 97 101.87 24.47 52.76
C THR A 97 101.91 25.12 51.38
N ASN A 98 101.69 26.43 51.27
CA ASN A 98 101.61 27.16 50.01
C ASN A 98 102.97 27.75 49.54
N ILE A 99 104.03 27.65 50.35
CA ILE A 99 105.40 28.01 49.92
C ILE A 99 105.95 26.89 49.03
N ASN A 100 106.11 27.19 47.74
CA ASN A 100 106.73 26.27 46.78
C ASN A 100 108.22 26.02 47.12
N GLU A 101 108.63 24.76 47.02
CA GLU A 101 109.93 24.28 47.47
C GLU A 101 111.10 24.90 46.68
N SER A 102 111.94 25.67 47.38
CA SER A 102 113.27 26.07 46.90
C SER A 102 114.33 25.42 47.80
N GLN A 103 115.34 24.80 47.19
CA GLN A 103 116.01 23.61 47.75
C GLN A 103 116.98 23.83 48.94
N GLU A 104 117.25 25.06 49.36
CA GLU A 104 118.29 25.33 50.38
C GLU A 104 117.79 25.45 51.83
N GLY A 105 116.49 25.22 52.10
CA GLY A 105 115.88 25.36 53.45
C GLY A 105 115.17 24.10 54.02
N GLN A 106 115.31 22.94 53.38
CA GLN A 106 114.32 21.85 53.48
C GLN A 106 114.10 21.27 54.89
N ILE A 107 115.15 21.13 55.72
CA ILE A 107 115.02 20.55 57.07
C ILE A 107 114.32 21.52 58.05
N SER A 108 114.58 22.83 57.92
CA SER A 108 113.92 23.86 58.75
C SER A 108 112.42 23.91 58.45
N LEU A 109 112.09 23.96 57.16
CA LEU A 109 110.72 24.17 56.69
C LEU A 109 109.83 22.93 56.93
N VAL A 110 110.37 21.71 56.83
CA VAL A 110 109.67 20.48 57.25
C VAL A 110 109.41 20.47 58.75
N LYS A 111 110.36 20.95 59.57
CA LYS A 111 110.18 21.00 61.03
C LYS A 111 109.17 22.07 61.44
N GLU A 112 109.25 23.28 60.89
CA GLU A 112 108.25 24.32 61.10
C GLU A 112 106.85 23.90 60.62
N LYS A 113 106.76 23.16 59.50
CA LYS A 113 105.49 22.60 59.02
C LYS A 113 104.94 21.51 59.94
N ALA A 114 105.80 20.67 60.52
CA ALA A 114 105.41 19.68 61.52
C ALA A 114 104.97 20.33 62.84
N ASP A 115 105.71 21.34 63.31
CA ASP A 115 105.39 22.10 64.51
C ASP A 115 104.09 22.91 64.32
N ALA A 116 103.84 23.48 63.12
CA ALA A 116 102.59 24.12 62.76
C ALA A 116 101.43 23.12 62.64
N ALA A 117 101.64 21.94 62.05
CA ALA A 117 100.64 20.87 62.01
C ALA A 117 100.28 20.39 63.43
N HIS A 118 101.27 20.26 64.30
CA HIS A 118 101.08 19.88 65.70
C HIS A 118 100.35 20.99 66.48
N ALA A 119 100.69 22.27 66.24
CA ALA A 119 99.95 23.40 66.81
C ALA A 119 98.48 23.42 66.37
N VAL A 120 98.20 23.22 65.07
CA VAL A 120 96.83 23.08 64.54
C VAL A 120 96.11 21.90 65.19
N HIS A 121 96.77 20.75 65.33
CA HIS A 121 96.19 19.57 65.99
C HIS A 121 95.89 19.81 67.46
N CYS A 122 96.80 20.41 68.23
CA CYS A 122 96.60 20.76 69.64
C CYS A 122 95.48 21.79 69.80
N CYS A 123 95.45 22.86 68.98
CA CYS A 123 94.37 23.84 69.00
C CYS A 123 93.01 23.21 68.65
N LEU A 124 92.93 22.35 67.64
CA LEU A 124 91.71 21.56 67.36
C LEU A 124 91.32 20.66 68.54
N GLN A 125 92.28 19.94 69.13
CA GLN A 125 92.01 19.02 70.22
C GLN A 125 91.54 19.73 71.49
N ASP A 126 92.12 20.89 71.82
CA ASP A 126 91.72 21.69 72.98
C ASP A 126 90.39 22.42 72.72
N MET A 127 90.13 22.89 71.50
CA MET A 127 88.78 23.33 71.10
C MET A 127 87.75 22.20 71.26
N PHE A 128 88.01 21.00 70.72
CA PHE A 128 87.08 19.87 70.82
C PHE A 128 86.86 19.45 72.28
N ARG A 129 87.91 19.39 73.11
CA ARG A 129 87.80 19.14 74.56
C ARG A 129 86.94 20.20 75.25
N LYS A 130 87.11 21.49 74.91
CA LYS A 130 86.34 22.59 75.54
C LYS A 130 84.88 22.62 75.08
N ILE A 131 84.61 22.39 73.79
CA ILE A 131 83.26 22.19 73.24
C ILE A 131 82.59 20.98 73.90
N GLN A 132 83.35 19.90 74.18
CA GLN A 132 82.83 18.74 74.92
C GLN A 132 82.55 19.06 76.40
N ALA A 133 83.39 19.86 77.05
CA ALA A 133 83.25 20.26 78.45
C ALA A 133 82.12 21.28 78.71
N CYS A 134 81.74 22.10 77.71
CA CYS A 134 80.72 23.13 77.85
C CYS A 134 79.40 22.74 77.14
N PRO A 135 78.40 22.17 77.84
CA PRO A 135 77.15 21.70 77.21
C PRO A 135 76.35 22.79 76.50
N THR A 136 76.37 24.04 77.00
CA THR A 136 75.73 25.22 76.39
C THR A 136 76.23 25.51 74.98
N VAL A 137 77.52 25.23 74.73
CA VAL A 137 78.16 25.44 73.42
C VAL A 137 77.71 24.34 72.46
N ARG A 138 77.70 23.08 72.93
CA ARG A 138 77.20 21.94 72.16
C ARG A 138 75.75 22.14 71.68
N THR A 139 74.85 22.60 72.55
CA THR A 139 73.44 22.83 72.17
C THR A 139 73.27 24.01 71.22
N ALA A 140 74.06 25.09 71.36
CA ALA A 140 74.08 26.20 70.40
C ALA A 140 74.60 25.76 69.01
N LEU A 141 75.58 24.87 68.96
CA LEU A 141 76.11 24.31 67.70
C LEU A 141 75.07 23.42 67.01
N SER A 142 74.40 22.53 67.75
CA SER A 142 73.34 21.68 67.19
C SER A 142 72.13 22.47 66.68
N SER A 143 71.80 23.63 67.27
CA SER A 143 70.72 24.50 66.76
C SER A 143 71.13 25.40 65.59
N THR A 144 72.43 25.64 65.39
CA THR A 144 72.95 26.42 64.24
C THR A 144 73.18 25.55 62.99
N GLY A 145 73.20 24.21 63.12
CA GLY A 145 73.50 23.25 62.05
C GLY A 145 72.51 23.16 60.87
N GLY A 146 71.54 24.06 60.80
CA GLY A 146 70.58 24.24 59.70
C GLY A 146 70.88 25.44 58.77
N MET A 147 71.97 26.19 58.99
CA MET A 147 72.48 27.14 57.99
C MET A 147 73.43 26.44 57.03
N GLU A 148 73.14 26.56 55.72
CA GLU A 148 73.92 25.98 54.64
C GLU A 148 75.23 26.76 54.47
N VAL A 149 76.34 26.13 54.83
CA VAL A 149 77.66 26.51 54.33
C VAL A 149 77.91 25.64 53.10
N ASP A 150 78.02 26.26 51.93
CA ASP A 150 78.13 25.62 50.62
C ASP A 150 79.55 25.03 50.38
N GLY A 151 79.93 24.11 51.28
CA GLY A 151 81.27 23.54 51.35
C GLY A 151 81.32 22.31 52.25
N ASP A 152 81.42 21.14 51.61
CA ASP A 152 81.65 19.79 52.15
C ASP A 152 80.41 19.00 52.65
N GLU A 153 79.77 18.24 51.74
CA GLU A 153 78.74 17.25 52.07
C GLU A 153 79.29 15.99 52.77
N GLY A 154 80.60 15.71 52.65
CA GLY A 154 81.23 14.46 53.08
C GLY A 154 80.90 14.04 54.52
N PRO A 155 81.14 14.88 55.54
CA PRO A 155 80.91 14.49 56.93
C PRO A 155 79.42 14.39 57.30
N ARG A 156 78.52 15.12 56.61
CA ARG A 156 77.07 15.04 56.83
C ARG A 156 76.47 13.77 56.20
N GLY A 157 76.94 13.38 55.00
CA GLY A 157 76.59 12.11 54.37
C GLY A 157 77.06 10.90 55.20
N LEU A 158 78.27 10.99 55.77
CA LEU A 158 78.81 9.96 56.67
C LEU A 158 77.96 9.80 57.94
N ALA A 159 77.54 10.89 58.59
CA ALA A 159 76.67 10.83 59.76
C ALA A 159 75.33 10.11 59.45
N LYS A 160 74.71 10.42 58.30
CA LYS A 160 73.49 9.74 57.85
C LYS A 160 73.72 8.24 57.63
N GLY A 161 74.79 7.87 56.93
CA GLY A 161 75.15 6.46 56.70
C GLY A 161 75.42 5.69 58.00
N LEU A 162 76.01 6.33 59.03
CA LEU A 162 76.17 5.74 60.35
C LEU A 162 74.82 5.55 61.08
N CYS A 163 73.86 6.47 60.92
CA CYS A 163 72.50 6.33 61.45
C CYS A 163 71.71 5.20 60.76
N ASP A 164 71.84 5.05 59.45
CA ASP A 164 71.23 3.93 58.71
C ASP A 164 71.89 2.60 59.12
N LEU A 165 73.22 2.54 59.19
CA LEU A 165 73.97 1.40 59.71
C LEU A 165 73.59 1.05 61.16
N ARG A 166 73.34 2.05 62.01
CA ARG A 166 72.85 1.85 63.38
C ARG A 166 71.49 1.16 63.42
N SER A 167 70.58 1.47 62.49
CA SER A 167 69.27 0.81 62.42
C SER A 167 69.43 -0.69 62.11
N VAL A 168 70.27 -1.02 61.12
CA VAL A 168 70.59 -2.39 60.71
C VAL A 168 71.34 -3.15 61.81
N LEU A 169 72.33 -2.52 62.44
CA LEU A 169 73.07 -3.11 63.56
C LEU A 169 72.18 -3.34 64.77
N LEU A 170 71.27 -2.43 65.12
CA LEU A 170 70.31 -2.66 66.19
C LEU A 170 69.40 -3.84 65.88
N GLU A 171 68.89 -3.97 64.66
CA GLU A 171 68.11 -5.15 64.27
C GLU A 171 68.93 -6.44 64.45
N ARG A 172 70.17 -6.47 63.95
CA ARG A 172 71.07 -7.63 63.99
C ARG A 172 71.61 -7.97 65.38
N LEU A 173 71.74 -6.98 66.27
CA LEU A 173 72.15 -7.16 67.67
C LEU A 173 70.97 -7.51 68.60
N LEU A 174 69.73 -7.25 68.17
CA LEU A 174 68.50 -7.65 68.86
C LEU A 174 68.01 -9.04 68.44
N THR A 175 68.37 -9.52 67.25
CA THR A 175 68.14 -10.90 66.81
C THR A 175 69.05 -11.90 67.49
N THR A 176 68.49 -12.97 68.05
CA THR A 176 69.27 -14.14 68.48
C THR A 176 69.56 -15.07 67.29
N PRO A 177 70.64 -15.89 67.35
CA PRO A 177 70.96 -16.86 66.29
C PRO A 177 69.91 -17.97 66.13
N VAL A 178 69.03 -18.18 67.12
CA VAL A 178 67.90 -19.11 67.02
C VAL A 178 66.75 -18.46 66.25
N GLU A 179 66.37 -17.22 66.60
CA GLU A 179 65.33 -16.47 65.87
C GLU A 179 65.69 -16.27 64.38
N GLU A 180 66.96 -16.01 64.05
CA GLU A 180 67.39 -15.88 62.65
C GLU A 180 67.29 -17.21 61.88
N ARG A 181 67.60 -18.34 62.53
CA ARG A 181 67.37 -19.68 61.94
C ARG A 181 65.88 -19.96 61.76
N GLU A 182 65.05 -19.65 62.76
CA GLU A 182 63.59 -19.79 62.65
C GLU A 182 63.01 -18.94 61.52
N ARG A 183 63.49 -17.71 61.33
CA ARG A 183 63.09 -16.87 60.18
C ARG A 183 63.48 -17.51 58.85
N MET A 184 64.71 -18.02 58.72
CA MET A 184 65.14 -18.71 57.50
C MET A 184 64.28 -19.93 57.21
N CYS A 185 64.01 -20.79 58.20
CA CYS A 185 63.12 -21.94 58.04
C CYS A 185 61.70 -21.52 57.67
N ARG A 186 61.09 -20.54 58.37
CA ARG A 186 59.76 -20.02 58.06
C ARG A 186 59.69 -19.42 56.65
N MET A 187 60.72 -18.69 56.22
CA MET A 187 60.79 -18.12 54.88
C MET A 187 60.89 -19.23 53.80
N GLN A 188 61.67 -20.28 54.05
CA GLN A 188 61.76 -21.44 53.18
C GLN A 188 60.41 -22.20 53.11
N GLU A 189 59.78 -22.49 54.24
CA GLU A 189 58.44 -23.10 54.28
C GLU A 189 57.41 -22.26 53.53
N MET A 190 57.41 -20.93 53.72
CA MET A 190 56.51 -20.03 52.99
C MET A 190 56.79 -20.02 51.49
N SER A 191 58.06 -20.09 51.05
CA SER A 191 58.39 -20.21 49.63
C SER A 191 57.97 -21.55 49.02
N GLN A 192 58.10 -22.65 49.75
CA GLN A 192 57.66 -23.99 49.33
C GLN A 192 56.14 -24.03 49.20
N ARG A 193 55.41 -23.57 50.22
CA ARG A 193 53.94 -23.46 50.18
C ARG A 193 53.47 -22.53 49.07
N TYR A 194 54.17 -21.41 48.84
CA TYR A 194 53.86 -20.52 47.72
C TYR A 194 54.04 -21.22 46.37
N HIS A 195 55.11 -21.99 46.18
CA HIS A 195 55.35 -22.73 44.94
C HIS A 195 54.30 -23.83 44.72
N SER A 196 54.03 -24.67 45.73
CA SER A 196 52.99 -25.71 45.63
C SER A 196 51.58 -25.14 45.45
N ASN A 197 51.28 -23.97 46.04
CA ASN A 197 50.02 -23.26 45.78
C ASN A 197 49.96 -22.71 44.36
N LEU A 198 51.08 -22.24 43.79
CA LEU A 198 51.16 -21.75 42.42
C LEU A 198 50.96 -22.90 41.42
N GLU A 199 51.58 -24.06 41.67
CA GLU A 199 51.37 -25.29 40.91
C GLU A 199 49.90 -25.73 40.97
N LEU A 200 49.30 -25.77 42.17
CA LEU A 200 47.90 -26.14 42.37
C LEU A 200 46.92 -25.16 41.68
N VAL A 201 47.22 -23.86 41.70
CA VAL A 201 46.43 -22.87 40.95
C VAL A 201 46.55 -23.13 39.45
N ALA A 202 47.76 -23.37 38.92
CA ALA A 202 47.94 -23.67 37.51
C ALA A 202 47.25 -24.97 37.08
N THR A 203 47.22 -26.02 37.91
CA THR A 203 46.46 -27.25 37.61
C THR A 203 44.96 -27.02 37.64
N LEU A 204 44.43 -26.26 38.62
CA LEU A 204 43.00 -25.94 38.69
C LEU A 204 42.55 -25.02 37.55
N GLU A 205 43.38 -24.06 37.14
CA GLU A 205 43.13 -23.22 35.95
C GLU A 205 43.10 -24.06 34.67
N ALA A 206 44.00 -25.04 34.53
CA ALA A 206 43.99 -25.97 33.40
C ALA A 206 42.78 -26.92 33.41
N GLU A 207 42.38 -27.44 34.58
CA GLU A 207 41.17 -28.27 34.73
C GLU A 207 39.89 -27.49 34.40
N VAL A 208 39.78 -26.22 34.86
CA VAL A 208 38.64 -25.35 34.51
C VAL A 208 38.64 -25.01 33.02
N ALA A 209 39.81 -24.75 32.41
CA ALA A 209 39.91 -24.50 30.97
C ALA A 209 39.47 -25.74 30.15
N ALA A 210 39.94 -26.94 30.52
CA ALA A 210 39.52 -28.18 29.87
C ALA A 210 38.01 -28.43 30.04
N ALA A 211 37.51 -28.33 31.28
CA ALA A 211 36.09 -28.53 31.58
C ALA A 211 35.18 -27.50 30.89
N THR A 212 35.64 -26.27 30.64
CA THR A 212 34.88 -25.28 29.86
C THR A 212 34.91 -25.59 28.36
N GLN A 213 36.04 -26.02 27.81
CA GLN A 213 36.15 -26.46 26.41
C GLN A 213 35.22 -27.65 26.13
N ASP A 214 35.29 -28.73 26.91
CA ASP A 214 34.42 -29.91 26.78
C ASP A 214 32.94 -29.50 26.80
N LYS A 215 32.59 -28.60 27.72
CA LYS A 215 31.23 -28.07 27.86
C LYS A 215 30.76 -27.26 26.66
N ASP A 216 31.66 -26.59 25.94
CA ASP A 216 31.33 -25.79 24.77
C ASP A 216 31.27 -26.67 23.51
N GLU A 217 32.13 -27.69 23.40
CA GLU A 217 32.06 -28.72 22.36
C GLU A 217 30.73 -29.50 22.42
N GLU A 218 30.29 -29.96 23.60
CA GLU A 218 28.95 -30.57 23.77
C GLU A 218 27.80 -29.65 23.33
N VAL A 219 27.90 -28.36 23.66
CA VAL A 219 26.87 -27.36 23.34
C VAL A 219 26.86 -27.08 21.83
N TRP A 220 28.05 -27.03 21.21
CA TRP A 220 28.24 -26.89 19.77
C TRP A 220 27.62 -28.06 19.01
N ASP A 221 27.93 -29.30 19.41
CA ASP A 221 27.39 -30.50 18.77
C ASP A 221 25.88 -30.64 18.92
N ARG A 222 25.35 -30.35 20.11
CA ARG A 222 23.89 -30.32 20.37
C ARG A 222 23.20 -29.30 19.46
N LYS A 223 23.73 -28.07 19.38
CA LYS A 223 23.21 -27.02 18.48
C LYS A 223 23.29 -27.45 17.02
N ASN A 224 24.41 -28.01 16.58
CA ASN A 224 24.60 -28.48 15.20
C ASN A 224 23.70 -29.67 14.83
N LEU A 225 23.38 -30.54 15.79
CA LEU A 225 22.38 -31.59 15.62
C LEU A 225 20.98 -30.99 15.45
N THR A 226 20.58 -30.05 16.32
CA THR A 226 19.31 -29.32 16.18
C THR A 226 19.21 -28.59 14.85
N ILE A 227 20.26 -27.87 14.42
CA ILE A 227 20.32 -27.18 13.13
C ILE A 227 20.14 -28.16 11.96
N ARG A 228 20.77 -29.33 12.00
CA ARG A 228 20.57 -30.38 10.96
C ARG A 228 19.14 -30.90 10.94
N HIS A 229 18.54 -31.20 12.10
CA HIS A 229 17.13 -31.63 12.16
C HIS A 229 16.17 -30.55 11.63
N LEU A 230 16.37 -29.28 12.00
CA LEU A 230 15.55 -28.17 11.53
C LEU A 230 15.70 -27.95 10.02
N LYS A 231 16.93 -28.00 9.47
CA LYS A 231 17.16 -27.92 8.01
C LYS A 231 16.46 -29.07 7.26
N ASN A 232 16.57 -30.30 7.76
CA ASN A 232 15.92 -31.45 7.14
C ASN A 232 14.39 -31.35 7.20
N SER A 233 13.84 -30.92 8.34
CA SER A 233 12.39 -30.73 8.52
C SER A 233 11.85 -29.60 7.64
N LEU A 234 12.59 -28.49 7.52
CA LEU A 234 12.25 -27.37 6.63
C LEU A 234 12.21 -27.83 5.17
N HIS A 235 13.25 -28.52 4.70
CA HIS A 235 13.32 -29.02 3.33
C HIS A 235 12.23 -30.06 3.02
N GLN A 236 11.88 -30.92 3.99
CA GLN A 236 10.74 -31.83 3.87
C GLN A 236 9.40 -31.08 3.75
N MET A 237 9.19 -30.04 4.56
CA MET A 237 7.98 -29.21 4.52
C MET A 237 7.87 -28.44 3.20
N GLU A 238 8.97 -27.84 2.75
CA GLU A 238 9.10 -27.15 1.47
C GLU A 238 8.70 -28.08 0.31
N LYS A 239 9.33 -29.25 0.21
CA LYS A 239 8.99 -30.26 -0.80
C LYS A 239 7.52 -30.71 -0.75
N ILE A 240 6.97 -30.96 0.45
CA ILE A 240 5.56 -31.33 0.60
C ILE A 240 4.63 -30.20 0.11
N SER A 241 5.01 -28.94 0.33
CA SER A 241 4.26 -27.78 -0.13
C SER A 241 4.35 -27.60 -1.65
N GLU A 242 5.51 -27.81 -2.27
CA GLU A 242 5.69 -27.82 -3.73
C GLU A 242 4.86 -28.95 -4.37
N ASP A 243 4.97 -30.18 -3.86
CA ASP A 243 4.20 -31.34 -4.31
C ASP A 243 2.69 -31.13 -4.14
N PHE A 244 2.25 -30.37 -3.13
CA PHE A 244 0.85 -29.96 -2.96
C PHE A 244 0.43 -28.93 -4.01
N VAL A 245 1.18 -27.84 -4.18
CA VAL A 245 0.89 -26.78 -5.17
C VAL A 245 0.84 -27.34 -6.60
N VAL A 246 1.78 -28.22 -6.96
CA VAL A 246 1.80 -28.88 -8.28
C VAL A 246 0.55 -29.74 -8.48
N ARG A 247 0.15 -30.55 -7.50
CA ARG A 247 -1.07 -31.38 -7.58
C ARG A 247 -2.34 -30.53 -7.69
N THR A 248 -2.48 -29.49 -6.86
CA THR A 248 -3.63 -28.57 -6.91
C THR A 248 -3.73 -27.87 -8.26
N ARG A 249 -2.59 -27.42 -8.81
CA ARG A 249 -2.55 -26.79 -10.15
C ARG A 249 -2.94 -27.77 -11.25
N GLN A 250 -2.41 -28.99 -11.25
CA GLN A 250 -2.75 -30.01 -12.24
C GLN A 250 -4.24 -30.39 -12.18
N GLU A 251 -4.82 -30.48 -10.99
CA GLU A 251 -6.24 -30.81 -10.84
C GLU A 251 -7.15 -29.67 -11.30
N ALA A 252 -6.82 -28.42 -10.95
CA ALA A 252 -7.50 -27.24 -11.46
C ALA A 252 -7.42 -27.14 -13.00
N GLU A 253 -6.27 -27.49 -13.59
CA GLU A 253 -6.08 -27.46 -15.04
C GLU A 253 -6.88 -28.56 -15.75
N LYS A 254 -6.94 -29.78 -15.21
CA LYS A 254 -7.83 -30.85 -15.74
C LYS A 254 -9.30 -30.45 -15.64
N GLN A 255 -9.73 -29.90 -14.51
CA GLN A 255 -11.11 -29.44 -14.32
C GLN A 255 -11.46 -28.35 -15.33
N ASN A 256 -10.59 -27.34 -15.48
CA ASN A 256 -10.78 -26.28 -16.47
C ASN A 256 -10.83 -26.82 -17.92
N GLN A 257 -9.98 -27.80 -18.29
CA GLN A 257 -10.06 -28.45 -19.60
C GLN A 257 -11.35 -29.25 -19.80
N SER A 258 -11.91 -29.84 -18.75
CA SER A 258 -13.20 -30.53 -18.78
C SER A 258 -14.35 -29.53 -18.97
N ASP A 259 -14.36 -28.47 -18.18
CA ASP A 259 -15.39 -27.42 -18.22
C ASP A 259 -15.37 -26.65 -19.54
N GLN A 260 -14.21 -26.37 -20.11
CA GLN A 260 -14.08 -25.77 -21.43
C GLN A 260 -14.71 -26.67 -22.50
N LYS A 261 -14.36 -27.97 -22.56
CA LYS A 261 -14.96 -28.91 -23.52
C LYS A 261 -16.48 -29.05 -23.34
N ALA A 262 -16.95 -29.05 -22.09
CA ALA A 262 -18.38 -29.08 -21.79
C ALA A 262 -19.09 -27.77 -22.22
N SER A 263 -18.39 -26.63 -22.14
CA SER A 263 -18.88 -25.33 -22.60
C SER A 263 -18.92 -25.25 -24.12
N ASP A 264 -17.84 -25.64 -24.81
CA ASP A 264 -17.75 -25.70 -26.27
C ASP A 264 -18.86 -26.60 -26.84
N GLY A 265 -19.08 -27.77 -26.24
CA GLY A 265 -20.16 -28.69 -26.60
C GLY A 265 -21.57 -28.19 -26.26
N ARG A 266 -21.74 -27.22 -25.35
CA ARG A 266 -23.01 -26.49 -25.19
C ARG A 266 -23.15 -25.40 -26.25
N GLN A 267 -22.11 -24.60 -26.48
CA GLN A 267 -22.10 -23.53 -27.48
C GLN A 267 -22.37 -24.07 -28.89
N GLN A 268 -21.77 -25.20 -29.27
CA GLN A 268 -22.02 -25.84 -30.57
C GLN A 268 -23.47 -26.29 -30.73
N ARG A 269 -24.11 -26.85 -29.69
CA ARG A 269 -25.53 -27.22 -29.71
C ARG A 269 -26.44 -26.00 -29.83
N MET A 270 -26.24 -24.97 -29.01
CA MET A 270 -26.99 -23.71 -29.11
C MET A 270 -26.82 -23.06 -30.49
N GLN A 271 -25.62 -23.12 -31.08
CA GLN A 271 -25.38 -22.61 -32.43
C GLN A 271 -26.10 -23.43 -33.52
N GLN A 272 -26.19 -24.75 -33.37
CA GLN A 272 -26.98 -25.62 -34.26
C GLN A 272 -28.48 -25.30 -34.15
N GLU A 273 -29.01 -25.12 -32.93
CA GLU A 273 -30.40 -24.73 -32.68
C GLU A 273 -30.71 -23.35 -33.28
N VAL A 274 -29.84 -22.36 -33.08
CA VAL A 274 -29.98 -21.02 -33.71
C VAL A 274 -29.98 -21.11 -35.24
N ASN A 275 -29.12 -21.95 -35.83
CA ASN A 275 -29.08 -22.14 -37.28
C ASN A 275 -30.35 -22.85 -37.80
N LEU A 276 -30.85 -23.85 -37.08
CA LEU A 276 -32.11 -24.55 -37.39
C LEU A 276 -33.31 -23.60 -37.32
N LEU A 277 -33.43 -22.81 -36.25
CA LEU A 277 -34.50 -21.83 -36.09
C LEU A 277 -34.46 -20.74 -37.17
N ARG A 278 -33.26 -20.28 -37.57
CA ARG A 278 -33.08 -19.35 -38.69
C ARG A 278 -33.55 -19.94 -40.01
N MET A 279 -33.26 -21.23 -40.27
CA MET A 279 -33.73 -21.93 -41.46
C MET A 279 -35.25 -22.10 -41.45
N GLN A 280 -35.84 -22.52 -40.31
CA GLN A 280 -37.29 -22.63 -40.15
C GLN A 280 -38.00 -21.29 -40.36
N LEU A 281 -37.46 -20.19 -39.80
CA LEU A 281 -37.98 -18.85 -40.02
C LEU A 281 -37.90 -18.43 -41.49
N SER A 282 -36.78 -18.71 -42.16
CA SER A 282 -36.63 -18.43 -43.61
C SER A 282 -37.67 -19.18 -44.44
N ASN A 283 -37.90 -20.46 -44.14
CA ASN A 283 -38.87 -21.30 -44.84
C ASN A 283 -40.31 -20.78 -44.63
N LEU A 284 -40.67 -20.47 -43.38
CA LEU A 284 -41.98 -19.87 -43.06
C LEU A 284 -42.19 -18.52 -43.76
N ILE A 285 -41.15 -17.69 -43.91
CA ILE A 285 -41.24 -16.44 -44.65
C ILE A 285 -41.50 -16.70 -46.14
N THR A 286 -40.83 -17.69 -46.75
CA THR A 286 -41.06 -18.04 -48.17
C THR A 286 -42.44 -18.66 -48.39
N GLU A 287 -42.86 -19.60 -47.54
CA GLU A 287 -44.19 -20.23 -47.61
C GLU A 287 -45.31 -19.20 -47.47
N ASN A 288 -45.24 -18.33 -46.46
CA ASN A 288 -46.24 -17.27 -46.27
C ASN A 288 -46.27 -16.31 -47.46
N ARG A 289 -45.12 -15.95 -48.03
CA ARG A 289 -45.05 -15.10 -49.23
C ARG A 289 -45.67 -15.78 -50.45
N GLU A 290 -45.49 -17.08 -50.63
CA GLU A 290 -46.12 -17.85 -51.71
C GLU A 290 -47.64 -17.95 -51.55
N VAL A 291 -48.11 -18.24 -50.32
CA VAL A 291 -49.55 -18.24 -49.99
C VAL A 291 -50.17 -16.86 -50.21
N GLU A 292 -49.50 -15.78 -49.79
CA GLU A 292 -49.94 -14.41 -50.01
C GLU A 292 -49.99 -14.06 -51.50
N MET A 293 -48.96 -14.39 -52.29
CA MET A 293 -48.97 -14.22 -53.74
C MET A 293 -50.10 -15.01 -54.40
N GLY A 294 -50.39 -16.23 -53.93
CA GLY A 294 -51.52 -17.03 -54.39
C GLY A 294 -52.89 -16.43 -54.03
N LEU A 295 -53.02 -15.81 -52.86
CA LEU A 295 -54.21 -15.06 -52.46
C LEU A 295 -54.38 -13.79 -53.30
N ARG A 296 -53.33 -12.98 -53.48
CA ARG A 296 -53.34 -11.78 -54.34
C ARG A 296 -53.75 -12.10 -55.77
N LYS A 297 -53.23 -13.19 -56.36
CA LYS A 297 -53.61 -13.68 -57.70
C LYS A 297 -55.09 -14.10 -57.77
N ARG A 298 -55.61 -14.78 -56.75
CA ARG A 298 -57.04 -15.14 -56.68
C ARG A 298 -57.94 -13.92 -56.54
N LYS A 299 -57.56 -12.99 -55.65
CA LYS A 299 -58.24 -11.71 -55.45
C LYS A 299 -58.36 -10.95 -56.78
N TYR A 300 -57.25 -10.74 -57.49
CA TYR A 300 -57.22 -10.04 -58.78
C TYR A 300 -58.12 -10.71 -59.84
N LYS A 301 -58.17 -12.04 -59.91
CA LYS A 301 -59.09 -12.75 -60.82
C LYS A 301 -60.55 -12.47 -60.49
N VAL A 302 -60.94 -12.56 -59.22
CA VAL A 302 -62.31 -12.29 -58.78
C VAL A 302 -62.68 -10.82 -58.98
N GLU A 303 -61.76 -9.88 -58.73
CA GLU A 303 -61.95 -8.46 -59.05
C GLU A 303 -62.19 -8.25 -60.55
N THR A 304 -61.37 -8.89 -61.41
CA THR A 304 -61.55 -8.84 -62.88
C THR A 304 -62.89 -9.46 -63.32
N GLU A 305 -63.31 -10.58 -62.70
CA GLU A 305 -64.59 -11.22 -62.97
C GLU A 305 -65.78 -10.33 -62.56
N ILE A 306 -65.71 -9.67 -61.41
CA ILE A 306 -66.71 -8.69 -60.96
C ILE A 306 -66.77 -7.49 -61.92
N GLU A 307 -65.61 -6.95 -62.31
CA GLU A 307 -65.54 -5.79 -63.21
C GLU A 307 -66.10 -6.12 -64.61
N ASN A 308 -65.89 -7.34 -65.11
CA ASN A 308 -66.54 -7.86 -66.32
C ASN A 308 -68.06 -8.01 -66.15
N TRP A 309 -68.56 -8.41 -64.96
CA TRP A 309 -70.00 -8.49 -64.70
C TRP A 309 -70.65 -7.10 -64.59
N ILE A 310 -69.96 -6.12 -64.01
CA ILE A 310 -70.39 -4.71 -63.99
C ILE A 310 -70.49 -4.19 -65.42
N GLN A 311 -69.45 -4.35 -66.24
CA GLN A 311 -69.48 -3.91 -67.65
C GLN A 311 -70.61 -4.53 -68.46
N LYS A 312 -70.93 -5.81 -68.25
CA LYS A 312 -72.10 -6.46 -68.87
C LYS A 312 -73.41 -5.88 -68.37
N TYR A 313 -73.55 -5.70 -67.06
CA TYR A 313 -74.76 -5.13 -66.48
C TYR A 313 -75.00 -3.69 -66.98
N ASP A 314 -73.96 -2.85 -67.01
CA ASP A 314 -74.03 -1.48 -67.50
C ASP A 314 -74.38 -1.44 -69.01
N ALA A 315 -73.86 -2.38 -69.81
CA ALA A 315 -74.20 -2.53 -71.22
C ALA A 315 -75.65 -3.01 -71.42
N ASP A 316 -76.05 -4.12 -70.78
CA ASP A 316 -77.41 -4.68 -70.87
C ASP A 316 -78.47 -3.66 -70.39
N MET A 317 -78.18 -2.91 -69.32
CA MET A 317 -79.04 -1.82 -68.82
C MET A 317 -79.08 -0.64 -69.79
N GLY A 318 -77.95 -0.30 -70.43
CA GLY A 318 -77.90 0.74 -71.46
C GLY A 318 -78.70 0.37 -72.71
N GLU A 319 -78.59 -0.88 -73.18
CA GLU A 319 -79.40 -1.40 -74.29
C GLU A 319 -80.89 -1.39 -73.94
N LYS A 320 -81.26 -1.83 -72.74
CA LYS A 320 -82.67 -1.82 -72.27
C LYS A 320 -83.23 -0.42 -72.08
N GLN A 321 -82.41 0.54 -71.64
CA GLN A 321 -82.81 1.94 -71.57
C GLN A 321 -83.02 2.52 -72.98
N GLY A 322 -82.14 2.20 -73.94
CA GLY A 322 -82.32 2.58 -75.34
C GLY A 322 -83.58 1.99 -75.97
N GLU A 323 -83.85 0.69 -75.78
CA GLU A 323 -85.10 0.05 -76.22
C GLU A 323 -86.35 0.71 -75.63
N LEU A 324 -86.30 1.12 -74.35
CA LEU A 324 -87.40 1.85 -73.72
C LEU A 324 -87.59 3.24 -74.33
N GLU A 325 -86.50 4.00 -74.53
CA GLU A 325 -86.54 5.34 -75.15
C GLU A 325 -87.05 5.28 -76.61
N GLU A 326 -86.65 4.27 -77.39
CA GLU A 326 -87.18 4.02 -78.73
C GLU A 326 -88.68 3.68 -78.70
N MET A 327 -89.13 2.81 -77.79
CA MET A 327 -90.54 2.47 -77.64
C MET A 327 -91.40 3.62 -77.10
N GLU A 328 -90.85 4.46 -76.21
CA GLU A 328 -91.50 5.68 -75.73
C GLU A 328 -91.63 6.72 -76.84
N GLN A 329 -90.63 6.86 -77.71
CA GLN A 329 -90.72 7.70 -78.90
C GLN A 329 -91.83 7.20 -79.84
N VAL A 330 -91.82 5.92 -80.21
CA VAL A 330 -92.86 5.34 -81.09
C VAL A 330 -94.24 5.45 -80.46
N PHE A 331 -94.37 5.26 -79.14
CA PHE A 331 -95.65 5.42 -78.45
C PHE A 331 -96.18 6.86 -78.49
N GLU A 332 -95.33 7.88 -78.31
CA GLU A 332 -95.76 9.27 -78.47
C GLU A 332 -96.09 9.60 -79.93
N GLU A 333 -95.33 9.07 -80.91
CA GLU A 333 -95.65 9.20 -82.35
C GLU A 333 -97.02 8.57 -82.69
N GLU A 334 -97.28 7.31 -82.33
CA GLU A 334 -98.57 6.62 -82.51
C GLU A 334 -99.73 7.36 -81.81
N LYS A 335 -99.45 7.99 -80.66
CA LYS A 335 -100.42 8.78 -79.88
C LYS A 335 -100.68 10.17 -80.48
N GLU A 336 -99.76 10.72 -81.26
CA GLU A 336 -100.01 11.91 -82.10
C GLU A 336 -100.84 11.50 -83.33
N GLU A 337 -100.46 10.43 -84.04
CA GLU A 337 -101.23 9.90 -85.18
C GLU A 337 -102.67 9.54 -84.79
N LEU A 338 -102.87 8.92 -83.62
CA LEU A 338 -104.21 8.60 -83.10
C LEU A 338 -105.02 9.88 -82.85
N ARG A 339 -104.40 10.94 -82.32
CA ARG A 339 -105.06 12.23 -82.08
C ARG A 339 -105.48 12.89 -83.39
N GLU A 340 -104.60 12.92 -84.38
CA GLU A 340 -104.92 13.41 -85.73
C GLU A 340 -106.08 12.62 -86.34
N LEU A 341 -106.09 11.29 -86.17
CA LEU A 341 -107.15 10.42 -86.69
C LEU A 341 -108.48 10.60 -85.94
N GLU A 342 -108.46 10.79 -84.61
CA GLU A 342 -109.64 11.13 -83.79
C GLU A 342 -110.25 12.48 -84.20
N GLU A 343 -109.41 13.50 -84.43
CA GLU A 343 -109.86 14.80 -84.98
C GLU A 343 -110.48 14.61 -86.37
N HIS A 344 -109.87 13.80 -87.23
CA HIS A 344 -110.38 13.52 -88.58
C HIS A 344 -111.69 12.73 -88.58
N TYR A 345 -111.88 11.81 -87.64
CA TYR A 345 -113.15 11.09 -87.42
C TYR A 345 -114.23 12.00 -86.84
N GLY A 346 -113.89 12.93 -85.94
CA GLY A 346 -114.83 13.91 -85.41
C GLY A 346 -115.46 14.78 -86.50
N VAL A 347 -114.63 15.30 -87.42
CA VAL A 347 -115.11 16.05 -88.59
C VAL A 347 -115.99 15.17 -89.49
N LEU A 348 -115.59 13.92 -89.74
CA LEU A 348 -116.37 12.99 -90.57
C LEU A 348 -117.72 12.60 -89.91
N GLU A 349 -117.78 12.51 -88.58
CA GLU A 349 -119.02 12.25 -87.85
C GLU A 349 -119.97 13.47 -87.91
N GLU A 350 -119.45 14.69 -87.81
CA GLU A 350 -120.23 15.91 -88.05
C GLU A 350 -120.79 15.95 -89.48
N GLU A 351 -119.98 15.66 -90.50
CA GLU A 351 -120.41 15.57 -91.90
C GLU A 351 -121.46 14.48 -92.11
N TYR A 352 -121.27 13.29 -91.51
CA TYR A 352 -122.23 12.19 -91.59
C TYR A 352 -123.57 12.56 -90.95
N LEU A 353 -123.57 13.20 -89.78
CA LEU A 353 -124.78 13.68 -89.12
C LEU A 353 -125.49 14.75 -89.95
N GLN A 354 -124.75 15.68 -90.56
CA GLN A 354 -125.31 16.66 -91.50
C GLN A 354 -125.99 15.98 -92.70
N VAL A 355 -125.32 15.05 -93.38
CA VAL A 355 -125.89 14.32 -94.52
C VAL A 355 -127.11 13.48 -94.12
N MET A 356 -127.11 12.88 -92.93
CA MET A 356 -128.25 12.11 -92.43
C MET A 356 -129.45 13.01 -92.09
N GLU A 357 -129.23 14.19 -91.51
CA GLU A 357 -130.28 15.17 -91.21
C GLU A 357 -130.79 15.84 -92.50
N GLU A 358 -129.92 16.14 -93.47
CA GLU A 358 -130.32 16.57 -94.82
C GLU A 358 -131.20 15.53 -95.52
N ARG A 359 -130.86 14.24 -95.42
CA ARG A 359 -131.68 13.14 -95.94
C ARG A 359 -133.02 13.04 -95.22
N ARG A 360 -133.05 13.22 -93.89
CA ARG A 360 -134.29 13.25 -93.10
C ARG A 360 -135.21 14.38 -93.57
N LEU A 361 -134.68 15.59 -93.70
CA LEU A 361 -135.39 16.78 -94.19
C LEU A 361 -135.77 16.68 -95.68
N ALA A 362 -135.01 15.94 -96.50
CA ALA A 362 -135.35 15.67 -97.90
C ALA A 362 -136.51 14.68 -98.02
N LEU A 363 -136.53 13.63 -97.18
CA LEU A 363 -137.64 12.67 -97.11
C LEU A 363 -138.93 13.37 -96.65
N GLU A 364 -138.85 14.16 -95.57
CA GLU A 364 -139.97 14.93 -95.02
C GLU A 364 -140.57 15.90 -96.07
N ARG A 365 -139.72 16.58 -96.85
CA ARG A 365 -140.15 17.39 -98.01
C ARG A 365 -140.79 16.56 -99.13
N GLN A 366 -140.25 15.39 -99.46
CA GLN A 366 -140.85 14.52 -100.48
C GLN A 366 -142.25 14.03 -100.05
N GLU A 367 -142.44 13.68 -98.79
CA GLU A 367 -143.74 13.30 -98.23
C GLU A 367 -144.74 14.49 -98.20
N GLU A 368 -144.27 15.71 -97.96
CA GLU A 368 -145.08 16.93 -98.10
C GLU A 368 -145.51 17.18 -99.56
N GLU A 369 -144.58 17.08 -100.51
CA GLU A 369 -144.89 17.22 -101.93
C GLU A 369 -145.81 16.12 -102.45
N GLU A 370 -145.67 14.88 -101.96
CA GLU A 370 -146.57 13.77 -102.28
C GLU A 370 -147.97 14.03 -101.76
N ARG A 371 -148.12 14.43 -100.49
CA ARG A 371 -149.42 14.83 -99.93
C ARG A 371 -150.04 15.97 -100.73
N ALA A 372 -149.26 16.97 -101.14
CA ALA A 372 -149.73 18.05 -102.01
C ALA A 372 -150.16 17.55 -103.41
N ARG A 373 -149.36 16.69 -104.05
CA ARG A 373 -149.68 16.04 -105.33
C ARG A 373 -150.95 15.20 -105.27
N GLU A 374 -151.18 14.45 -104.19
CA GLU A 374 -152.43 13.70 -104.00
C GLU A 374 -153.65 14.61 -103.85
N VAL A 375 -153.52 15.75 -103.16
CA VAL A 375 -154.61 16.72 -103.04
C VAL A 375 -154.94 17.34 -104.41
N MET A 376 -153.93 17.73 -105.19
CA MET A 376 -154.12 18.20 -106.57
C MET A 376 -154.70 17.11 -107.49
N GLY A 377 -154.22 15.87 -107.37
CA GLY A 377 -154.72 14.72 -108.14
C GLY A 377 -156.19 14.42 -107.86
N ARG A 378 -156.61 14.46 -106.59
CA ARG A 378 -158.01 14.35 -106.18
C ARG A 378 -158.88 15.45 -106.80
N ALA A 379 -158.42 16.70 -106.81
CA ALA A 379 -159.13 17.80 -107.46
C ALA A 379 -159.26 17.61 -108.99
N ALA A 380 -158.19 17.15 -109.65
CA ALA A 380 -158.19 16.91 -111.10
C ALA A 380 -159.18 15.80 -111.53
N ILE A 381 -159.31 14.72 -110.75
CA ILE A 381 -160.24 13.61 -111.04
C ILE A 381 -161.70 14.10 -111.04
N ILE A 382 -162.09 14.95 -110.08
CA ILE A 382 -163.44 15.49 -109.97
C ILE A 382 -163.81 16.32 -111.21
N ILE A 383 -162.89 17.18 -111.66
CA ILE A 383 -163.07 18.02 -112.86
C ILE A 383 -163.21 17.14 -114.12
N GLN A 384 -162.35 16.13 -114.28
CA GLN A 384 -162.42 15.23 -115.43
C GLN A 384 -163.70 14.38 -115.47
N ALA A 385 -164.22 13.97 -114.31
CA ALA A 385 -165.46 13.19 -114.22
C ALA A 385 -166.67 13.99 -114.74
N TYR A 386 -166.78 15.27 -114.35
CA TYR A 386 -167.84 16.15 -114.82
C TYR A 386 -167.82 16.37 -116.34
N TRP A 387 -166.63 16.57 -116.93
CA TRP A 387 -166.47 16.78 -118.37
C TRP A 387 -166.85 15.54 -119.20
N ARG A 388 -166.40 14.35 -118.78
CA ARG A 388 -166.72 13.08 -119.48
C ARG A 388 -168.23 12.81 -119.52
N GLY A 389 -168.98 13.16 -118.47
CA GLY A 389 -170.44 13.05 -118.43
C GLY A 389 -171.18 13.96 -119.42
N PHE A 390 -170.61 15.11 -119.78
CA PHE A 390 -171.23 16.05 -120.73
C PHE A 390 -171.17 15.54 -122.18
N CYS A 391 -170.01 15.03 -122.62
CA CYS A 391 -169.80 14.59 -123.99
C CYS A 391 -170.73 13.42 -124.42
N VAL A 392 -170.98 12.46 -123.53
CA VAL A 392 -171.81 11.27 -123.84
C VAL A 392 -173.25 11.65 -124.22
N ARG A 393 -173.83 12.68 -123.58
CA ARG A 393 -175.22 13.10 -123.84
C ARG A 393 -175.42 13.77 -125.21
N LYS A 394 -174.35 14.28 -125.84
CA LYS A 394 -174.43 14.99 -127.13
C LYS A 394 -174.51 14.03 -128.35
N ALA A 395 -174.06 12.79 -128.21
CA ALA A 395 -173.91 11.85 -129.33
C ALA A 395 -175.20 11.10 -129.75
N MET A 396 -176.23 11.04 -128.88
CA MET A 396 -177.35 10.08 -129.03
C MET A 396 -178.52 10.55 -129.93
N LYS A 397 -178.43 11.69 -130.63
CA LYS A 397 -179.62 12.36 -131.23
C LYS A 397 -179.72 12.38 -132.78
N ALA A 398 -178.81 11.73 -133.52
CA ALA A 398 -178.54 12.12 -134.92
C ALA A 398 -178.65 11.04 -136.05
N LYS A 399 -179.20 9.83 -135.84
CA LYS A 399 -179.37 8.85 -136.96
C LYS A 399 -180.65 8.02 -136.91
N ALA A 400 -181.61 8.31 -137.80
CA ALA A 400 -182.66 7.38 -138.22
C ALA A 400 -183.16 7.64 -139.67
N LYS A 401 -182.93 6.67 -140.58
CA LYS A 401 -183.41 6.54 -141.99
C LYS A 401 -182.78 7.53 -143.00
N SER A 402 -182.35 7.10 -144.20
CA SER A 402 -182.59 5.87 -145.00
C SER A 402 -181.40 5.60 -146.00
N LYS A 403 -181.28 4.56 -146.87
CA LYS A 403 -182.08 3.35 -147.22
C LYS A 403 -181.24 2.25 -147.96
N GLY A 404 -180.96 1.10 -147.33
CA GLY A 404 -180.54 -0.16 -148.01
C GLY A 404 -179.06 -0.33 -148.44
N GLY A 405 -178.44 -1.52 -148.42
CA GLY A 405 -178.91 -2.83 -147.91
C GLY A 405 -177.89 -3.99 -148.06
N LYS A 406 -178.21 -5.16 -147.46
CA LYS A 406 -177.65 -6.53 -147.67
C LYS A 406 -176.45 -7.07 -146.82
N LYS A 407 -176.71 -7.29 -145.53
CA LYS A 407 -176.64 -8.59 -144.79
C LYS A 407 -175.37 -9.48 -144.90
N GLY A 408 -174.61 -9.55 -143.79
CA GLY A 408 -173.61 -10.59 -143.44
C GLY A 408 -173.52 -10.75 -141.89
N LYS A 409 -173.04 -11.87 -141.33
CA LYS A 409 -173.38 -12.32 -139.96
C LYS A 409 -172.17 -12.74 -139.09
N GLY A 410 -172.06 -12.15 -137.89
CA GLY A 410 -171.58 -12.85 -136.67
C GLY A 410 -170.30 -12.33 -135.96
N LYS A 411 -170.37 -12.16 -134.62
CA LYS A 411 -169.60 -12.89 -133.57
C LYS A 411 -169.47 -12.05 -132.28
N LYS A 412 -169.37 -12.74 -131.12
CA LYS A 412 -169.27 -12.18 -129.76
C LYS A 412 -167.82 -11.76 -129.40
N GLY A 413 -167.70 -10.82 -128.48
CA GLY A 413 -166.57 -10.65 -127.55
C GLY A 413 -167.12 -10.64 -126.10
N LYS A 414 -166.33 -11.08 -125.12
CA LYS A 414 -166.73 -11.25 -123.71
C LYS A 414 -166.08 -10.18 -122.86
#